data_AF-A0A4R3UML7-F1
#
_entry.id   AF-A0A4R3UML7-F1
#
_cell.length_a   1.000
_cell.length_b   1.000
_cell.length_c   1.000
_cell.angle_alpha   90.00
_cell.angle_beta   90.00
_cell.angle_gamma   90.00
#
_symmetry.space_group_name_H-M   'P 1'
#
loop_
_entity.id
_entity.type
_entity.pdbx_description
1 polymer ?
#
loop_
_entity_poly.entity_id
_entity_poly.type
_entity_poly.pdbx_seq_one_letter_code
_entity_poly.pdbx_strand_id
1 'polypeptide(L)'
;MRFTPWATRMVLTLSLTATAFLTACGSGGSGSNTQVRLLNATRSYAALDLTVNDKTINSKIAYATVGDYGTVDTNNTATKVLTSDVGTSVAATTPTLSSGSNYTYITYGFAGAIRTTLLQEAQTAPDANKASLLVLNLAPDAGAMDIYLTSAADCSLTTETALTTNLAGGAGSGYIQINSGTFRVCVTGYNNRSDLRLNIPAITLGSASVNSLILTATDGGVLVNGITLVQKGAAQNFPNTQSRVRTVAALTNGSTVTSSINGQAMFGSTAISPLISPYVTTASGASTLSVNVDGLGMSFTPPTLTAGGDYTLLVWGDASAPKMSVLSDDNRLPTVNGNVKIRLVNALPTLTSSLNVDFSALAANVSPGMSSTPASISSTTSSQVDVTVPTSAASIYTKSDLAFPANSVWTFFAVPTTSTASTTTTLMPVPGMGALPKRERP
;
A
#
# COMPACT_ATOMS: atom_id res chain seq x y z
N MET A 1 -14.44 28.66 1.10
CA MET A 1 -13.77 29.56 0.14
C MET A 1 -14.44 30.92 0.18
N ARG A 2 -13.79 31.94 0.74
CA ARG A 2 -14.16 33.35 0.60
C ARG A 2 -12.86 34.17 0.73
N PHE A 3 -12.49 34.86 -0.35
CA PHE A 3 -11.36 35.79 -0.42
C PHE A 3 -11.87 37.22 -0.19
N THR A 4 -11.10 38.03 0.54
CA THR A 4 -11.23 39.49 0.54
C THR A 4 -9.84 40.13 0.55
N PRO A 5 -9.53 41.03 -0.41
CA PRO A 5 -8.29 41.80 -0.47
C PRO A 5 -8.51 43.25 0.00
N TRP A 6 -7.52 43.87 0.66
CA TRP A 6 -7.30 45.33 0.64
C TRP A 6 -6.00 45.64 1.41
N ALA A 7 -4.90 45.91 0.71
CA ALA A 7 -4.38 47.24 0.32
C ALA A 7 -3.53 47.93 1.40
N THR A 8 -2.24 47.97 1.08
CA THR A 8 -1.14 48.65 1.75
C THR A 8 -1.22 50.16 1.48
N ARG A 9 -1.12 50.98 2.53
CA ARG A 9 -0.71 52.39 2.41
C ARG A 9 0.31 52.72 3.51
N MET A 10 1.56 52.87 3.09
CA MET A 10 2.61 53.58 3.81
C MET A 10 2.32 55.08 3.80
N VAL A 11 2.46 55.74 4.95
CA VAL A 11 2.96 57.13 5.05
C VAL A 11 3.82 57.26 6.31
N LEU A 12 4.98 57.87 6.11
CA LEU A 12 6.09 58.20 7.00
C LEU A 12 5.85 59.57 7.66
N THR A 13 6.19 59.78 8.95
CA THR A 13 7.02 60.92 9.44
C THR A 13 7.18 60.98 10.98
N LEU A 14 8.40 60.69 11.41
CA LEU A 14 9.31 61.33 12.38
C LEU A 14 8.76 62.34 13.42
N SER A 15 9.00 62.07 14.71
CA SER A 15 9.38 63.09 15.70
C SER A 15 10.12 62.49 16.91
N LEU A 16 11.20 63.17 17.29
CA LEU A 16 12.22 62.85 18.30
C LEU A 16 11.79 63.40 19.67
N THR A 17 11.93 62.64 20.76
CA THR A 17 12.22 63.18 22.12
C THR A 17 12.67 62.06 23.06
N ALA A 18 13.64 62.37 23.92
CA ALA A 18 14.48 61.43 24.63
C ALA A 18 14.16 61.31 26.14
N THR A 19 14.67 60.21 26.71
CA THR A 19 14.99 59.90 28.12
C THR A 19 13.88 59.54 29.11
N ALA A 20 13.79 58.25 29.47
CA ALA A 20 14.21 57.72 30.79
C ALA A 20 14.09 56.17 30.82
N PHE A 21 15.11 55.51 31.36
CA PHE A 21 15.23 54.06 31.48
C PHE A 21 14.19 53.45 32.43
N LEU A 22 13.33 52.56 31.92
CA LEU A 22 12.96 51.33 32.63
C LEU A 22 13.27 50.16 31.71
N THR A 23 14.27 49.37 32.12
CA THR A 23 14.56 48.04 31.61
C THR A 23 13.38 47.11 31.91
N ALA A 24 12.51 46.95 30.93
CA ALA A 24 11.66 45.79 30.78
C ALA A 24 11.86 45.28 29.34
N CYS A 25 12.94 44.52 29.13
CA CYS A 25 13.02 43.65 27.96
C CYS A 25 12.13 42.42 28.22
N GLY A 26 10.83 42.67 28.32
CA GLY A 26 9.84 41.65 28.04
C GLY A 26 9.63 41.69 26.54
N SER A 27 10.38 40.88 25.78
CA SER A 27 10.02 40.57 24.41
C SER A 27 8.72 39.76 24.45
N GLY A 28 7.60 40.47 24.61
CA GLY A 28 6.26 39.96 24.41
C GLY A 28 6.07 39.69 22.93
N GLY A 29 6.72 38.64 22.44
CA GLY A 29 6.38 38.04 21.17
C GLY A 29 5.00 37.44 21.35
N SER A 30 3.99 38.09 20.80
CA SER A 30 2.64 37.56 20.60
C SER A 30 2.68 36.41 19.58
N GLY A 31 3.56 35.42 19.80
CA GLY A 31 3.65 34.22 18.99
C GLY A 31 2.34 33.46 19.18
N SER A 32 1.56 33.38 18.11
CA SER A 32 0.42 32.48 18.07
C SER A 32 0.95 31.05 18.17
N ASN A 33 0.61 30.36 19.25
CA ASN A 33 1.09 29.02 19.55
C ASN A 33 0.01 27.99 19.29
N THR A 34 0.42 26.78 18.93
CA THR A 34 -0.47 25.62 18.75
C THR A 34 0.18 24.36 19.30
N GLN A 35 -0.58 23.26 19.36
CA GLN A 35 -0.09 21.96 19.82
C GLN A 35 0.05 20.99 18.64
N VAL A 36 1.20 20.32 18.53
CA VAL A 36 1.45 19.30 17.51
C VAL A 36 1.99 18.03 18.16
N ARG A 37 1.57 16.86 17.68
CA ARG A 37 2.15 15.55 18.01
C ARG A 37 2.32 14.69 16.76
N LEU A 38 3.19 13.69 16.82
CA LEU A 38 3.42 12.72 15.76
C LEU A 38 2.61 11.44 15.99
N LEU A 39 1.93 10.95 14.94
CA LEU A 39 1.49 9.56 14.84
C LEU A 39 2.33 8.87 13.76
N ASN A 40 3.12 7.88 14.17
CA ASN A 40 3.86 7.04 13.23
C ASN A 40 2.94 5.93 12.70
N ALA A 41 2.40 6.10 11.50
CA ALA A 41 1.55 5.14 10.80
C ALA A 41 2.28 4.40 9.66
N THR A 42 3.61 4.45 9.60
CA THR A 42 4.42 3.67 8.64
C THR A 42 5.12 2.49 9.32
N ARG A 43 5.16 1.34 8.64
CA ARG A 43 5.90 0.15 9.09
C ARG A 43 7.35 0.13 8.62
N SER A 44 7.75 1.08 7.78
CA SER A 44 9.09 1.09 7.17
C SER A 44 10.21 1.50 8.12
N TYR A 45 9.87 2.12 9.25
CA TYR A 45 10.84 2.53 10.26
C TYR A 45 10.34 2.10 11.63
N ALA A 46 11.24 1.54 12.44
CA ALA A 46 10.91 1.06 13.78
C ALA A 46 10.40 2.20 14.67
N ALA A 47 11.02 3.39 14.56
CA ALA A 47 10.60 4.59 15.24
C ALA A 47 10.95 5.85 14.43
N LEU A 48 10.18 6.92 14.64
CA LEU A 48 10.36 8.23 14.02
C LEU A 48 10.36 9.35 15.06
N ASP A 49 11.08 10.42 14.73
CA ASP A 49 11.10 11.67 15.49
C ASP A 49 10.36 12.77 14.71
N LEU A 50 9.83 13.75 15.44
CA LEU A 50 9.22 14.95 14.88
C LEU A 50 9.96 16.18 15.38
N THR A 51 10.39 17.02 14.44
CA THR A 51 10.92 18.35 14.74
C THR A 51 10.08 19.42 14.04
N VAL A 52 9.93 20.56 14.69
CA VAL A 52 9.29 21.76 14.12
C VAL A 52 10.21 22.94 14.40
N ASN A 53 10.68 23.58 13.33
CA ASN A 53 11.70 24.63 13.37
C ASN A 53 12.93 24.21 14.19
N ASP A 54 13.45 23.01 13.89
CA ASP A 54 14.58 22.34 14.54
C ASP A 54 14.43 22.08 16.05
N LYS A 55 13.27 22.41 16.65
CA LYS A 55 12.87 21.96 17.98
C LYS A 55 12.29 20.55 17.90
N THR A 56 12.83 19.64 18.70
CA THR A 56 12.25 18.29 18.85
C THR A 56 10.93 18.36 19.61
N ILE A 57 9.88 17.79 19.01
CA ILE A 57 8.52 17.71 19.55
C ILE A 57 8.26 16.30 20.08
N ASN A 58 8.61 15.28 19.30
CA ASN A 58 8.51 13.88 19.71
C ASN A 58 9.77 13.14 19.31
N SER A 59 10.14 12.14 20.12
CA SER A 59 11.25 11.23 19.84
C SER A 59 10.82 9.79 19.99
N LYS A 60 11.39 8.90 19.16
CA LYS A 60 11.22 7.45 19.20
C LYS A 60 9.78 6.99 19.14
N ILE A 61 8.95 7.64 18.31
CA ILE A 61 7.55 7.23 18.13
C ILE A 61 7.50 5.97 17.29
N ALA A 62 7.20 4.85 17.95
CA ALA A 62 7.12 3.52 17.34
C ALA A 62 5.93 3.40 16.38
N TYR A 63 5.96 2.41 15.49
CA TYR A 63 4.83 2.13 14.60
C TYR A 63 3.51 1.98 15.37
N ALA A 64 2.46 2.60 14.83
CA ALA A 64 1.11 2.63 15.34
C ALA A 64 0.96 3.23 16.75
N THR A 65 1.91 4.08 17.15
CA THR A 65 1.85 4.86 18.38
C THR A 65 1.81 6.35 18.08
N VAL A 66 1.27 7.12 19.03
CA VAL A 66 1.18 8.58 18.96
C VAL A 66 1.97 9.18 20.11
N GLY A 67 2.71 10.26 19.85
CA GLY A 67 3.43 11.00 20.87
C GLY A 67 2.57 11.98 21.66
N ASP A 68 3.18 12.65 22.63
CA ASP A 68 2.57 13.75 23.36
C ASP A 68 2.57 15.05 22.55
N TYR A 69 1.69 15.98 22.93
CA TYR A 69 1.69 17.31 22.31
C TYR A 69 2.87 18.16 22.75
N GLY A 70 3.51 18.82 21.79
CA GLY A 70 4.44 19.91 22.04
C GLY A 70 3.95 21.23 21.44
N THR A 71 4.21 22.31 22.18
CA THR A 71 3.93 23.67 21.73
C THR A 71 4.87 24.09 20.60
N VAL A 72 4.28 24.63 19.52
CA VAL A 72 4.99 25.19 18.36
C VAL A 72 4.44 26.57 18.00
N ASP A 73 5.29 27.41 17.39
CA ASP A 73 4.91 28.71 16.83
C ASP A 73 4.21 28.50 15.48
N THR A 74 3.08 29.19 15.24
CA THR A 74 2.34 29.07 13.98
C THR A 74 2.98 29.81 12.81
N ASN A 75 3.96 30.69 13.06
CA ASN A 75 4.69 31.42 12.03
C ASN A 75 5.94 30.68 11.54
N ASN A 76 6.47 29.75 12.35
CA ASN A 76 7.66 28.96 12.03
C ASN A 76 7.34 27.47 12.05
N THR A 77 6.72 26.99 10.97
CA THR A 77 6.11 25.65 10.91
C THR A 77 6.94 24.62 10.14
N ALA A 78 8.20 24.92 9.83
CA ALA A 78 9.10 23.98 9.14
C ALA A 78 9.19 22.65 9.90
N THR A 79 8.47 21.65 9.42
CA THR A 79 8.26 20.37 10.10
C THR A 79 9.06 19.29 9.39
N LYS A 80 9.92 18.58 10.12
CA LYS A 80 10.67 17.43 9.61
C LYS A 80 10.34 16.19 10.42
N VAL A 81 10.17 15.08 9.73
CA VAL A 81 10.12 13.75 10.31
C VAL A 81 11.47 13.10 10.05
N LEU A 82 12.09 12.63 11.12
CA LEU A 82 13.42 12.04 11.08
C LEU A 82 13.36 10.57 11.49
N THR A 83 14.25 9.76 10.93
CA THR A 83 14.55 8.43 11.47
C THR A 83 15.20 8.58 12.84
N SER A 84 14.73 7.83 13.85
CA SER A 84 15.19 7.99 15.24
C SER A 84 16.59 7.42 15.51
N ASP A 85 17.13 6.60 14.61
CA ASP A 85 18.44 5.95 14.74
C ASP A 85 19.59 6.87 14.27
N VAL A 86 19.45 7.48 13.10
CA VAL A 86 20.51 8.28 12.45
C VAL A 86 20.11 9.73 12.18
N GLY A 87 18.86 10.13 12.45
CA GLY A 87 18.39 11.51 12.25
C GLY A 87 18.17 11.91 10.79
N THR A 88 18.09 10.94 9.86
CA THR A 88 17.85 11.22 8.43
C THR A 88 16.41 11.67 8.23
N SER A 89 16.22 12.81 7.54
CA SER A 89 14.89 13.33 7.21
C SER A 89 14.20 12.46 6.16
N VAL A 90 13.03 11.93 6.51
CA VAL A 90 12.18 11.11 5.62
C VAL A 90 10.99 11.88 5.07
N ALA A 91 10.63 13.00 5.69
CA ALA A 91 9.66 13.95 5.18
C ALA A 91 9.94 15.35 5.71
N ALA A 92 9.72 16.38 4.89
CA ALA A 92 9.84 17.77 5.27
C ALA A 92 8.69 18.59 4.64
N THR A 93 7.97 19.36 5.44
CA THR A 93 6.81 20.18 5.02
C THR A 93 6.71 21.47 5.82
N THR A 94 5.93 22.43 5.36
CA THR A 94 5.61 23.68 6.08
C THR A 94 4.10 23.82 6.24
N PRO A 95 3.44 23.05 7.12
CA PRO A 95 1.99 23.11 7.30
C PRO A 95 1.53 24.49 7.78
N THR A 96 0.33 24.89 7.37
CA THR A 96 -0.36 26.04 7.96
C THR A 96 -0.99 25.62 9.28
N LEU A 97 -0.64 26.31 10.36
CA LEU A 97 -1.13 26.02 11.70
C LEU A 97 -1.96 27.19 12.24
N SER A 98 -3.05 26.89 12.92
CA SER A 98 -3.88 27.89 13.61
C SER A 98 -3.59 27.92 15.09
N SER A 99 -3.57 29.13 15.66
CA SER A 99 -3.40 29.35 17.11
C SER A 99 -4.47 28.59 17.91
N GLY A 100 -4.11 28.08 19.09
CA GLY A 100 -5.04 27.43 20.02
C GLY A 100 -5.62 26.08 19.54
N SER A 101 -5.11 25.52 18.44
CA SER A 101 -5.52 24.23 17.92
C SER A 101 -4.64 23.08 18.42
N ASN A 102 -5.09 21.85 18.18
CA ASN A 102 -4.32 20.64 18.39
C ASN A 102 -4.22 19.92 17.05
N TYR A 103 -3.04 19.42 16.71
CA TYR A 103 -2.79 18.73 15.46
C TYR A 103 -2.07 17.41 15.70
N THR A 104 -2.50 16.37 15.00
CA THR A 104 -1.74 15.14 14.85
C THR A 104 -1.14 15.12 13.45
N TYR A 105 0.19 15.10 13.41
CA TYR A 105 0.98 14.94 12.21
C TYR A 105 1.13 13.43 11.96
N ILE A 106 0.44 12.91 10.94
CA ILE A 106 0.36 11.47 10.65
C ILE A 106 1.35 11.14 9.54
N THR A 107 2.33 10.27 9.82
CA THR A 107 3.29 9.76 8.84
C THR A 107 2.89 8.39 8.33
N TYR A 108 2.84 8.22 7.01
CA TYR A 108 2.42 6.98 6.36
C TYR A 108 3.20 6.73 5.07
N GLY A 109 2.90 5.62 4.39
CA GLY A 109 3.64 5.18 3.21
C GLY A 109 4.81 4.29 3.59
N PHE A 110 5.83 4.23 2.73
CA PHE A 110 6.94 3.29 2.85
C PHE A 110 8.30 3.95 2.61
N ALA A 111 9.40 3.26 2.94
CA ALA A 111 10.76 3.76 2.76
C ALA A 111 10.98 4.26 1.32
N GLY A 112 11.53 5.46 1.18
CA GLY A 112 11.68 6.15 -0.11
C GLY A 112 10.43 6.85 -0.65
N ALA A 113 9.26 6.66 -0.02
CA ALA A 113 7.99 7.28 -0.41
C ALA A 113 7.10 7.60 0.81
N ILE A 114 7.70 8.14 1.87
CA ILE A 114 6.96 8.60 3.04
C ILE A 114 6.11 9.81 2.67
N ARG A 115 4.88 9.81 3.18
CA ARG A 115 3.91 10.88 3.05
C ARG A 115 3.45 11.31 4.42
N THR A 116 2.92 12.52 4.49
CA THR A 116 2.42 13.10 5.73
C THR A 116 1.06 13.71 5.49
N THR A 117 0.21 13.66 6.51
CA THR A 117 -1.05 14.41 6.55
C THR A 117 -1.22 15.04 7.92
N LEU A 118 -1.86 16.21 7.96
CA LEU A 118 -2.08 16.96 9.18
C LEU A 118 -3.56 16.85 9.57
N LEU A 119 -3.85 16.17 10.67
CA LEU A 119 -5.19 16.09 11.24
C LEU A 119 -5.37 17.20 12.28
N GLN A 120 -6.27 18.15 12.01
CA GLN A 120 -6.70 19.11 13.02
C GLN A 120 -7.74 18.48 13.95
N GLU A 121 -7.48 18.54 15.24
CA GLU A 121 -8.28 17.91 16.28
C GLU A 121 -9.20 18.93 16.96
N ALA A 122 -10.14 19.44 16.18
CA ALA A 122 -11.09 20.48 16.55
C ALA A 122 -12.57 20.06 16.39
N GLN A 123 -12.83 18.78 16.12
CA GLN A 123 -14.20 18.30 15.94
C GLN A 123 -14.94 18.34 17.29
N THR A 124 -16.12 18.97 17.29
CA THR A 124 -17.00 19.00 18.46
C THR A 124 -17.44 17.58 18.80
N ALA A 125 -17.45 17.27 20.10
CA ALA A 125 -17.99 16.01 20.60
C ALA A 125 -19.47 15.87 20.19
N PRO A 126 -19.90 14.68 19.72
CA PRO A 126 -21.30 14.44 19.43
C PRO A 126 -22.12 14.30 20.73
N ASP A 127 -23.44 14.22 20.59
CA ASP A 127 -24.35 14.02 21.71
C ASP A 127 -24.10 12.70 22.48
N ALA A 128 -24.68 12.59 23.67
CA ALA A 128 -24.66 11.36 24.43
C ALA A 128 -25.19 10.16 23.61
N ASN A 129 -24.59 8.98 23.82
CA ASN A 129 -24.85 7.74 23.10
C ASN A 129 -24.48 7.76 21.60
N LYS A 130 -23.76 8.80 21.14
CA LYS A 130 -23.21 8.90 19.79
C LYS A 130 -21.68 8.94 19.81
N ALA A 131 -21.09 8.64 18.67
CA ALA A 131 -19.67 8.82 18.38
C ALA A 131 -19.52 9.41 16.96
N SER A 132 -18.48 10.23 16.76
CA SER A 132 -18.07 10.73 15.44
C SER A 132 -16.92 9.88 14.96
N LEU A 133 -16.97 9.39 13.72
CA LEU A 133 -15.91 8.62 13.09
C LEU A 133 -15.48 9.26 11.77
N LEU A 134 -14.20 9.57 11.64
CA LEU A 134 -13.53 9.91 10.40
C LEU A 134 -12.76 8.68 9.89
N VAL A 135 -12.96 8.27 8.65
CA VAL A 135 -12.12 7.25 8.01
C VAL A 135 -11.12 7.95 7.09
N LEU A 136 -9.83 7.69 7.28
CA LEU A 136 -8.76 8.15 6.40
C LEU A 136 -8.21 6.97 5.61
N ASN A 137 -8.30 7.04 4.28
CA ASN A 137 -7.60 6.10 3.42
C ASN A 137 -6.19 6.64 3.13
N LEU A 138 -5.22 6.25 3.96
CA LEU A 138 -3.80 6.58 3.76
C LEU A 138 -3.04 5.42 3.08
N ALA A 139 -3.77 4.58 2.33
CA ALA A 139 -3.25 3.49 1.53
C ALA A 139 -3.62 3.71 0.06
N PRO A 140 -2.96 4.62 -0.67
CA PRO A 140 -3.26 4.82 -2.10
C PRO A 140 -3.05 3.54 -2.91
N ASP A 141 -2.11 2.70 -2.49
CA ASP A 141 -1.95 1.37 -3.04
C ASP A 141 -3.19 0.50 -2.79
N ALA A 142 -3.99 0.67 -1.74
CA ALA A 142 -5.26 -0.06 -1.65
C ALA A 142 -6.35 0.50 -2.58
N GLY A 143 -6.08 1.47 -3.47
CA GLY A 143 -7.12 2.03 -4.34
C GLY A 143 -8.33 2.57 -3.55
N ALA A 144 -9.48 2.68 -4.21
CA ALA A 144 -10.73 3.05 -3.55
C ALA A 144 -11.30 1.86 -2.75
N MET A 145 -11.85 2.16 -1.58
CA MET A 145 -12.38 1.15 -0.64
C MET A 145 -13.79 1.49 -0.17
N ASP A 146 -14.53 0.44 0.20
CA ASP A 146 -15.78 0.53 0.95
C ASP A 146 -15.54 0.08 2.39
N ILE A 147 -16.11 0.81 3.35
CA ILE A 147 -15.93 0.55 4.77
C ILE A 147 -17.29 0.25 5.39
N TYR A 148 -17.37 -0.87 6.09
CA TYR A 148 -18.57 -1.34 6.78
C TYR A 148 -18.31 -1.40 8.27
N LEU A 149 -19.30 -0.95 9.05
CA LEU A 149 -19.39 -1.20 10.48
C LEU A 149 -20.56 -2.15 10.72
N THR A 150 -20.29 -3.31 11.29
CA THR A 150 -21.33 -4.30 11.58
C THR A 150 -21.21 -4.81 13.02
N SER A 151 -22.30 -5.38 13.53
CA SER A 151 -22.32 -6.15 14.79
C SER A 151 -22.20 -7.67 14.54
N ALA A 152 -22.10 -8.10 13.28
CA ALA A 152 -21.96 -9.49 12.91
C ALA A 152 -20.65 -10.11 13.42
N ALA A 153 -20.68 -11.43 13.61
CA ALA A 153 -19.53 -12.22 14.07
C ALA A 153 -18.43 -12.33 12.99
N ASP A 154 -18.74 -12.06 11.73
CA ASP A 154 -17.84 -12.14 10.59
C ASP A 154 -18.01 -10.95 9.62
N CYS A 155 -17.27 -10.97 8.51
CA CYS A 155 -17.40 -10.00 7.43
C CYS A 155 -18.31 -10.51 6.30
N SER A 156 -19.43 -11.14 6.63
CA SER A 156 -20.48 -11.47 5.66
C SER A 156 -21.30 -10.22 5.32
N LEU A 157 -21.00 -9.60 4.19
CA LEU A 157 -21.55 -8.29 3.80
C LEU A 157 -22.78 -8.39 2.86
N THR A 158 -23.57 -9.47 2.95
CA THR A 158 -24.69 -9.70 2.01
C THR A 158 -25.74 -8.59 2.04
N THR A 159 -26.09 -8.11 3.23
CA THR A 159 -27.15 -7.10 3.46
C THR A 159 -26.63 -5.80 4.08
N GLU A 160 -25.33 -5.71 4.36
CA GLU A 160 -24.75 -4.57 5.07
C GLU A 160 -24.63 -3.34 4.17
N THR A 161 -24.93 -2.18 4.75
CA THR A 161 -24.71 -0.88 4.09
C THR A 161 -23.33 -0.36 4.47
N ALA A 162 -22.56 0.10 3.48
CA ALA A 162 -21.27 0.71 3.75
C ALA A 162 -21.46 2.03 4.53
N LEU A 163 -20.66 2.24 5.57
CA LEU A 163 -20.54 3.53 6.26
C LEU A 163 -20.06 4.62 5.29
N THR A 164 -19.08 4.28 4.45
CA THR A 164 -18.57 5.12 3.38
C THR A 164 -18.15 4.25 2.21
N THR A 165 -18.36 4.75 0.99
CA THR A 165 -18.07 4.04 -0.26
C THR A 165 -17.16 4.87 -1.15
N ASN A 166 -16.42 4.21 -2.04
CA ASN A 166 -15.50 4.84 -2.98
C ASN A 166 -14.49 5.79 -2.29
N LEU A 167 -14.03 5.44 -1.09
CA LEU A 167 -13.08 6.26 -0.35
C LEU A 167 -11.70 6.14 -1.01
N ALA A 168 -11.37 7.10 -1.86
CA ALA A 168 -10.14 7.11 -2.65
C ALA A 168 -8.87 7.22 -1.78
N GLY A 169 -7.75 6.76 -2.33
CA GLY A 169 -6.44 6.91 -1.69
C GLY A 169 -6.06 8.37 -1.43
N GLY A 170 -5.63 8.67 -0.21
CA GLY A 170 -5.32 10.02 0.27
C GLY A 170 -6.55 10.84 0.70
N ALA A 171 -7.76 10.29 0.62
CA ALA A 171 -8.98 10.99 1.01
C ALA A 171 -9.44 10.61 2.43
N GLY A 172 -10.33 11.45 2.98
CA GLY A 172 -11.06 11.19 4.21
C GLY A 172 -12.57 11.19 3.96
N SER A 173 -13.32 10.41 4.72
CA SER A 173 -14.79 10.32 4.60
C SER A 173 -15.52 11.57 5.07
N GLY A 174 -14.83 12.48 5.76
CA GLY A 174 -15.48 13.41 6.69
C GLY A 174 -15.93 12.69 7.97
N TYR A 175 -16.34 13.47 8.98
CA TYR A 175 -16.87 12.89 10.22
C TYR A 175 -18.31 12.42 10.01
N ILE A 176 -18.56 11.16 10.34
CA ILE A 176 -19.88 10.53 10.31
C ILE A 176 -20.30 10.24 11.74
N GLN A 177 -21.49 10.68 12.15
CA GLN A 177 -22.05 10.37 13.46
C GLN A 177 -22.77 9.03 13.43
N ILE A 178 -22.48 8.18 14.40
CA ILE A 178 -23.08 6.86 14.60
C ILE A 178 -23.36 6.63 16.09
N ASN A 179 -24.13 5.59 16.41
CA ASN A 179 -24.32 5.21 17.81
C ASN A 179 -22.99 4.78 18.42
N SER A 180 -22.76 5.15 19.68
CA SER A 180 -21.65 4.59 20.45
C SER A 180 -21.86 3.09 20.68
N GLY A 181 -20.79 2.32 20.71
CA GLY A 181 -20.85 0.87 20.85
C GLY A 181 -19.57 0.18 20.40
N THR A 182 -19.62 -1.15 20.31
CA THR A 182 -18.53 -1.96 19.75
C THR A 182 -18.95 -2.48 18.38
N PHE A 183 -18.06 -2.35 17.40
CA PHE A 183 -18.32 -2.68 16.01
C PHE A 183 -17.18 -3.51 15.44
N ARG A 184 -17.52 -4.49 14.61
CA ARG A 184 -16.58 -5.06 13.65
C ARG A 184 -16.40 -4.10 12.47
N VAL A 185 -15.18 -3.97 11.99
CA VAL A 185 -14.86 -3.22 10.77
C VAL A 185 -14.50 -4.19 9.65
N CYS A 186 -15.20 -4.08 8.53
CA CYS A 186 -14.86 -4.80 7.30
C CYS A 186 -14.54 -3.78 6.23
N VAL A 187 -13.33 -3.86 5.67
CA VAL A 187 -12.89 -2.99 4.57
C VAL A 187 -12.76 -3.82 3.32
N THR A 188 -13.41 -3.40 2.25
CA THR A 188 -13.35 -4.11 0.96
C THR A 188 -12.83 -3.22 -0.15
N GLY A 189 -12.43 -3.82 -1.27
CA GLY A 189 -12.29 -3.09 -2.52
C GLY A 189 -13.60 -2.41 -2.91
N TYR A 190 -13.50 -1.25 -3.55
CA TYR A 190 -14.67 -0.50 -4.01
C TYR A 190 -15.57 -1.36 -4.90
N ASN A 191 -16.85 -1.40 -4.55
CA ASN A 191 -17.91 -2.13 -5.24
C ASN A 191 -17.61 -3.65 -5.38
N ASN A 192 -16.80 -4.20 -4.48
CA ASN A 192 -16.49 -5.62 -4.46
C ASN A 192 -16.43 -6.14 -3.01
N ARG A 193 -17.59 -6.54 -2.48
CA ARG A 193 -17.73 -7.07 -1.11
C ARG A 193 -16.94 -8.35 -0.82
N SER A 194 -16.56 -9.09 -1.86
CA SER A 194 -15.74 -10.31 -1.73
C SER A 194 -14.24 -10.03 -1.65
N ASP A 195 -13.80 -8.83 -2.05
CA ASP A 195 -12.41 -8.38 -1.95
C ASP A 195 -12.15 -7.79 -0.56
N LEU A 196 -12.12 -8.66 0.46
CA LEU A 196 -11.84 -8.27 1.84
C LEU A 196 -10.38 -7.88 2.02
N ARG A 197 -10.14 -6.63 2.43
CA ARG A 197 -8.81 -6.03 2.56
C ARG A 197 -8.38 -5.79 3.99
N LEU A 198 -9.32 -5.72 4.93
CA LEU A 198 -9.09 -5.70 6.37
C LEU A 198 -10.35 -6.17 7.10
N ASN A 199 -10.15 -6.95 8.15
CA ASN A 199 -11.18 -7.35 9.11
C ASN A 199 -10.66 -7.01 10.52
N ILE A 200 -11.31 -6.05 11.18
CA ILE A 200 -11.05 -5.73 12.58
C ILE A 200 -12.19 -6.33 13.42
N PRO A 201 -11.93 -7.36 14.24
CA PRO A 201 -13.00 -8.05 14.96
C PRO A 201 -13.85 -7.17 15.87
N ALA A 202 -13.24 -6.15 16.48
CA ALA A 202 -13.91 -5.20 17.35
C ALA A 202 -13.11 -3.88 17.45
N ILE A 203 -13.79 -2.76 17.28
CA ILE A 203 -13.40 -1.42 17.73
C ILE A 203 -14.47 -0.89 18.67
N THR A 204 -14.09 -0.15 19.70
CA THR A 204 -15.02 0.50 20.62
C THR A 204 -15.08 1.99 20.34
N LEU A 205 -16.30 2.50 20.14
CA LEU A 205 -16.59 3.92 19.96
C LEU A 205 -17.39 4.41 21.15
N GLY A 206 -16.75 5.17 22.04
CA GLY A 206 -17.37 5.65 23.28
C GLY A 206 -18.45 6.72 23.04
N SER A 207 -19.36 6.88 24.00
CA SER A 207 -20.33 7.98 24.00
C SER A 207 -19.61 9.33 24.02
N ALA A 208 -20.09 10.29 23.22
CA ALA A 208 -19.50 11.62 23.04
C ALA A 208 -18.04 11.61 22.53
N SER A 209 -17.57 10.50 21.93
CA SER A 209 -16.19 10.39 21.42
C SER A 209 -16.04 10.86 19.97
N VAL A 210 -14.86 11.38 19.64
CA VAL A 210 -14.43 11.70 18.27
C VAL A 210 -13.26 10.79 17.93
N ASN A 211 -13.40 10.02 16.85
CA ASN A 211 -12.48 8.95 16.49
C ASN A 211 -12.06 9.11 15.02
N SER A 212 -10.84 8.69 14.72
CA SER A 212 -10.37 8.46 13.35
C SER A 212 -10.01 6.99 13.18
N LEU A 213 -10.45 6.36 12.10
CA LEU A 213 -9.91 5.09 11.60
C LEU A 213 -8.96 5.38 10.44
N ILE A 214 -7.70 5.09 10.63
CA ILE A 214 -6.61 5.40 9.70
C ILE A 214 -6.19 4.09 9.04
N LEU A 215 -6.46 3.98 7.74
CA LEU A 215 -6.11 2.82 6.94
C LEU A 215 -4.76 3.05 6.27
N THR A 216 -3.81 2.12 6.43
CA THR A 216 -2.44 2.23 5.90
C THR A 216 -2.06 1.02 5.08
N ALA A 217 -1.18 1.21 4.09
CA ALA A 217 -0.79 0.15 3.17
C ALA A 217 -0.04 -0.99 3.88
N THR A 218 -0.24 -2.21 3.36
CA THR A 218 0.61 -3.36 3.67
C THR A 218 1.67 -3.57 2.59
N ASP A 219 2.58 -4.52 2.79
CA ASP A 219 3.73 -4.73 1.91
C ASP A 219 3.34 -5.34 0.55
N GLY A 220 2.24 -6.10 0.50
CA GLY A 220 1.65 -6.59 -0.73
C GLY A 220 1.03 -5.48 -1.58
N GLY A 221 0.64 -4.34 -0.97
CA GLY A 221 0.13 -3.17 -1.70
C GLY A 221 -1.36 -3.21 -2.04
N VAL A 222 -2.14 -4.14 -1.49
CA VAL A 222 -3.62 -4.15 -1.63
C VAL A 222 -4.34 -4.29 -0.30
N LEU A 223 -3.86 -5.16 0.59
CA LEU A 223 -4.38 -5.24 1.96
C LEU A 223 -4.02 -3.97 2.73
N VAL A 224 -4.80 -3.66 3.77
CA VAL A 224 -4.56 -2.49 4.63
C VAL A 224 -4.49 -2.88 6.10
N ASN A 225 -3.74 -2.12 6.89
CA ASN A 225 -3.79 -2.14 8.35
C ASN A 225 -4.73 -1.02 8.84
N GLY A 226 -5.25 -1.15 10.06
CA GLY A 226 -6.03 -0.11 10.72
C GLY A 226 -5.30 0.47 11.94
N ILE A 227 -5.42 1.77 12.15
CA ILE A 227 -5.06 2.43 13.40
C ILE A 227 -6.26 3.28 13.79
N THR A 228 -6.80 3.09 14.99
CA THR A 228 -7.77 4.04 15.53
C THR A 228 -7.05 5.13 16.32
N LEU A 229 -7.56 6.35 16.26
CA LEU A 229 -7.06 7.49 17.01
C LEU A 229 -8.24 8.23 17.64
N VAL A 230 -8.25 8.33 18.96
CA VAL A 230 -9.21 9.19 19.66
C VAL A 230 -8.69 10.62 19.63
N GLN A 231 -9.56 11.57 19.31
CA GLN A 231 -9.21 12.99 19.33
C GLN A 231 -8.66 13.38 20.71
N LYS A 232 -7.44 13.93 20.73
CA LYS A 232 -6.63 14.31 21.90
C LYS A 232 -6.32 13.14 22.84
N GLY A 233 -6.53 11.92 22.37
CA GLY A 233 -6.36 10.68 23.12
C GLY A 233 -5.39 9.73 22.46
N ALA A 234 -5.48 8.46 22.85
CA ALA A 234 -4.56 7.40 22.42
C ALA A 234 -4.84 6.90 21.00
N ALA A 235 -3.81 6.27 20.42
CA ALA A 235 -3.92 5.45 19.23
C ALA A 235 -3.97 3.97 19.60
N GLN A 236 -4.69 3.15 18.82
CA GLN A 236 -4.71 1.70 18.95
C GLN A 236 -4.50 1.05 17.59
N ASN A 237 -3.58 0.08 17.55
CA ASN A 237 -3.20 -0.64 16.34
C ASN A 237 -4.12 -1.84 16.07
N PHE A 238 -4.50 -2.02 14.81
CA PHE A 238 -5.24 -3.17 14.28
C PHE A 238 -4.52 -3.68 13.02
N PRO A 239 -3.44 -4.45 13.18
CA PRO A 239 -2.71 -4.98 12.05
C PRO A 239 -3.59 -5.96 11.26
N ASN A 240 -3.37 -6.01 9.95
CA ASN A 240 -3.98 -7.06 9.14
C ASN A 240 -3.45 -8.43 9.59
N THR A 241 -4.28 -9.47 9.52
CA THR A 241 -3.92 -10.85 9.86
C THR A 241 -4.02 -11.80 8.66
N GLN A 242 -4.26 -11.26 7.48
CA GLN A 242 -4.43 -11.99 6.23
C GLN A 242 -3.22 -11.77 5.31
N SER A 243 -3.06 -12.67 4.35
CA SER A 243 -2.15 -12.55 3.22
C SER A 243 -2.92 -12.86 1.94
N ARG A 244 -2.38 -12.52 0.78
CA ARG A 244 -2.94 -12.96 -0.50
C ARG A 244 -1.99 -13.90 -1.20
N VAL A 245 -2.53 -14.94 -1.81
CA VAL A 245 -1.74 -15.98 -2.46
C VAL A 245 -2.36 -16.31 -3.80
N ARG A 246 -1.55 -16.52 -4.81
CA ARG A 246 -1.95 -17.10 -6.09
C ARG A 246 -1.03 -18.26 -6.45
N THR A 247 -1.49 -19.13 -7.33
CA THR A 247 -0.64 -20.13 -7.97
C THR A 247 -0.41 -19.77 -9.42
N VAL A 248 0.82 -19.98 -9.89
CA VAL A 248 1.16 -19.97 -11.31
C VAL A 248 1.64 -21.38 -11.63
N ALA A 249 0.96 -22.06 -12.56
CA ALA A 249 1.46 -23.33 -13.08
C ALA A 249 2.14 -23.11 -14.43
N ALA A 250 3.35 -23.64 -14.55
CA ALA A 250 4.26 -23.48 -15.68
C ALA A 250 5.04 -24.79 -15.89
N LEU A 251 4.29 -25.88 -16.01
CA LEU A 251 4.76 -27.23 -16.29
C LEU A 251 4.88 -27.47 -17.79
N THR A 252 5.87 -28.29 -18.19
CA THR A 252 6.00 -28.79 -19.57
C THR A 252 4.79 -29.65 -19.97
N ASN A 253 4.55 -29.79 -21.28
CA ASN A 253 3.52 -30.66 -21.88
C ASN A 253 2.05 -30.36 -21.54
N GLY A 254 1.75 -29.24 -20.88
CA GLY A 254 0.37 -28.82 -20.66
C GLY A 254 -0.40 -29.68 -19.66
N SER A 255 0.24 -30.01 -18.53
CA SER A 255 -0.39 -30.80 -17.46
C SER A 255 -1.54 -30.10 -16.77
N THR A 256 -2.45 -30.92 -16.25
CA THR A 256 -3.54 -30.46 -15.38
C THR A 256 -3.01 -30.17 -13.98
N VAL A 257 -3.48 -29.07 -13.36
CA VAL A 257 -3.02 -28.66 -12.03
C VAL A 257 -4.19 -28.24 -11.16
N THR A 258 -4.34 -28.84 -9.99
CA THR A 258 -5.22 -28.33 -8.93
C THR A 258 -4.38 -27.78 -7.79
N SER A 259 -4.82 -26.70 -7.16
CA SER A 259 -4.12 -26.15 -6.01
C SER A 259 -5.07 -25.48 -5.03
N SER A 260 -4.75 -25.61 -3.74
CA SER A 260 -5.43 -24.90 -2.65
C SER A 260 -4.47 -24.51 -1.54
N ILE A 261 -4.77 -23.40 -0.88
CA ILE A 261 -4.03 -22.88 0.28
C ILE A 261 -5.01 -22.67 1.44
N ASN A 262 -4.74 -23.27 2.60
CA ASN A 262 -5.66 -23.27 3.75
C ASN A 262 -7.11 -23.66 3.37
N GLY A 263 -7.26 -24.63 2.47
CA GLY A 263 -8.55 -25.08 1.94
C GLY A 263 -9.20 -24.16 0.89
N GLN A 264 -8.63 -22.98 0.61
CA GLN A 264 -9.11 -22.07 -0.45
C GLN A 264 -8.53 -22.49 -1.80
N ALA A 265 -9.40 -22.81 -2.75
CA ALA A 265 -8.99 -23.22 -4.10
C ALA A 265 -8.43 -22.02 -4.88
N MET A 266 -7.26 -22.23 -5.50
CA MET A 266 -6.67 -21.30 -6.47
C MET A 266 -6.84 -21.83 -7.91
N PHE A 267 -6.73 -23.14 -8.09
CA PHE A 267 -7.07 -23.83 -9.35
C PHE A 267 -8.07 -24.96 -9.10
N GLY A 268 -9.09 -25.04 -9.95
CA GLY A 268 -10.02 -26.18 -10.03
C GLY A 268 -9.49 -27.31 -10.90
N SER A 269 -10.25 -28.41 -10.99
CA SER A 269 -9.86 -29.67 -11.67
C SER A 269 -9.62 -29.57 -13.17
N THR A 270 -10.00 -28.47 -13.82
CA THR A 270 -9.88 -28.27 -15.28
C THR A 270 -8.76 -27.30 -15.66
N ALA A 271 -7.94 -26.84 -14.71
CA ALA A 271 -6.84 -25.92 -14.98
C ALA A 271 -5.68 -26.63 -15.70
N ILE A 272 -5.24 -26.05 -16.82
CA ILE A 272 -4.20 -26.61 -17.70
C ILE A 272 -3.04 -25.61 -17.80
N SER A 273 -1.81 -26.09 -17.56
CA SER A 273 -0.57 -25.31 -17.65
C SER A 273 -0.25 -24.87 -19.11
N PRO A 274 0.37 -23.70 -19.34
CA PRO A 274 0.70 -22.67 -18.35
C PRO A 274 -0.46 -21.71 -18.08
N LEU A 275 -0.69 -21.34 -16.82
CA LEU A 275 -1.74 -20.41 -16.42
C LEU A 275 -1.47 -19.74 -15.06
N ILE A 276 -2.20 -18.66 -14.77
CA ILE A 276 -2.07 -17.85 -13.56
C ILE A 276 -3.43 -17.77 -12.86
N SER A 277 -3.51 -18.14 -11.58
CA SER A 277 -4.75 -17.95 -10.80
C SER A 277 -4.92 -16.48 -10.40
N PRO A 278 -6.16 -16.04 -10.11
CA PRO A 278 -6.37 -14.87 -9.26
C PRO A 278 -5.71 -15.07 -7.88
N TYR A 279 -5.47 -13.96 -7.18
CA TYR A 279 -5.13 -14.03 -5.76
C TYR A 279 -6.37 -14.43 -4.95
N VAL A 280 -6.17 -15.30 -3.96
CA VAL A 280 -7.11 -15.56 -2.89
C VAL A 280 -6.60 -14.93 -1.60
N THR A 281 -7.50 -14.39 -0.78
CA THR A 281 -7.16 -13.89 0.56
C THR A 281 -7.27 -15.05 1.55
N THR A 282 -6.27 -15.22 2.40
CA THR A 282 -6.20 -16.31 3.39
C THR A 282 -5.54 -15.84 4.68
N ALA A 283 -5.68 -16.62 5.76
CA ALA A 283 -5.01 -16.33 7.02
C ALA A 283 -3.48 -16.36 6.85
N SER A 284 -2.80 -15.40 7.46
CA SER A 284 -1.33 -15.38 7.56
C SER A 284 -0.83 -16.36 8.62
N GLY A 285 0.48 -16.61 8.63
CA GLY A 285 1.14 -17.57 9.51
C GLY A 285 1.46 -18.90 8.80
N ALA A 286 1.55 -19.98 9.59
CA ALA A 286 1.72 -21.32 9.04
C ALA A 286 0.52 -21.70 8.16
N SER A 287 0.79 -22.28 6.98
CA SER A 287 -0.25 -22.63 6.01
C SER A 287 -0.31 -24.13 5.75
N THR A 288 -1.43 -24.57 5.16
CA THR A 288 -1.56 -25.89 4.53
C THR A 288 -1.65 -25.72 3.02
N LEU A 289 -0.98 -26.59 2.26
CA LEU A 289 -0.92 -26.52 0.81
C LEU A 289 -1.27 -27.88 0.22
N SER A 290 -2.18 -27.88 -0.76
CA SER A 290 -2.44 -29.04 -1.61
C SER A 290 -2.15 -28.65 -3.05
N VAL A 291 -1.35 -29.45 -3.75
CA VAL A 291 -1.12 -29.31 -5.18
C VAL A 291 -1.20 -30.70 -5.80
N ASN A 292 -1.96 -30.85 -6.88
CA ASN A 292 -1.95 -32.07 -7.68
C ASN A 292 -1.56 -31.73 -9.10
N VAL A 293 -0.76 -32.59 -9.71
CA VAL A 293 -0.35 -32.52 -11.11
C VAL A 293 -0.79 -33.83 -11.77
N ASP A 294 -1.60 -33.73 -12.83
CA ASP A 294 -2.14 -34.91 -13.54
C ASP A 294 -2.82 -35.92 -12.60
N GLY A 295 -3.55 -35.39 -11.62
CA GLY A 295 -4.25 -36.16 -10.59
C GLY A 295 -3.38 -36.66 -9.43
N LEU A 296 -2.05 -36.63 -9.57
CA LEU A 296 -1.11 -37.07 -8.54
C LEU A 296 -0.84 -35.96 -7.52
N GLY A 297 -0.99 -36.27 -6.23
CA GLY A 297 -0.70 -35.33 -5.14
C GLY A 297 0.80 -35.07 -4.99
N MET A 298 1.20 -33.80 -4.98
CA MET A 298 2.58 -33.37 -4.84
C MET A 298 2.92 -33.03 -3.40
N SER A 299 4.13 -33.38 -2.96
CA SER A 299 4.65 -33.05 -1.63
C SER A 299 5.55 -31.82 -1.71
N PHE A 300 4.99 -30.65 -1.41
CA PHE A 300 5.73 -29.39 -1.27
C PHE A 300 5.65 -28.88 0.16
N THR A 301 6.70 -28.20 0.60
CA THR A 301 6.69 -27.49 1.90
C THR A 301 5.71 -26.32 1.83
N PRO A 302 4.66 -26.28 2.67
CA PRO A 302 3.75 -25.13 2.71
C PRO A 302 4.50 -23.86 3.14
N PRO A 303 4.23 -22.69 2.52
CA PRO A 303 4.87 -21.45 2.91
C PRO A 303 4.36 -20.92 4.26
N THR A 304 5.23 -20.26 5.03
CA THR A 304 4.78 -19.38 6.11
C THR A 304 4.48 -18.01 5.51
N LEU A 305 3.24 -17.53 5.68
CA LEU A 305 2.76 -16.30 5.08
C LEU A 305 2.89 -15.14 6.07
N THR A 306 3.49 -14.03 5.66
CA THR A 306 3.55 -12.81 6.48
C THR A 306 2.27 -12.00 6.29
N ALA A 307 1.73 -11.47 7.38
CA ALA A 307 0.52 -10.67 7.34
C ALA A 307 0.69 -9.39 6.49
N GLY A 308 -0.27 -9.15 5.60
CA GLY A 308 -0.23 -8.08 4.61
C GLY A 308 0.68 -8.35 3.40
N GLY A 309 1.26 -9.55 3.29
CA GLY A 309 2.05 -9.98 2.13
C GLY A 309 1.20 -10.55 1.00
N ASP A 310 1.70 -10.41 -0.22
CA ASP A 310 1.21 -11.11 -1.41
C ASP A 310 2.25 -12.14 -1.87
N TYR A 311 1.79 -13.30 -2.35
CA TYR A 311 2.67 -14.40 -2.74
C TYR A 311 2.24 -15.08 -4.03
N THR A 312 3.23 -15.41 -4.85
CA THR A 312 3.08 -16.32 -6.00
C THR A 312 3.70 -17.67 -5.65
N LEU A 313 2.86 -18.71 -5.64
CA LEU A 313 3.32 -20.11 -5.62
C LEU A 313 3.55 -20.54 -7.06
N LEU A 314 4.80 -20.52 -7.50
CA LEU A 314 5.18 -20.92 -8.83
C LEU A 314 5.39 -22.44 -8.84
N VAL A 315 4.52 -23.19 -9.51
CA VAL A 315 4.65 -24.63 -9.78
C VAL A 315 5.19 -24.79 -11.19
N TRP A 316 6.43 -25.24 -11.33
CA TRP A 316 7.17 -25.19 -12.59
C TRP A 316 8.06 -26.41 -12.82
N GLY A 317 8.47 -26.63 -14.06
CA GLY A 317 9.38 -27.72 -14.41
C GLY A 317 8.69 -28.86 -15.16
N ASP A 318 9.24 -30.07 -15.02
CA ASP A 318 8.66 -31.26 -15.64
C ASP A 318 7.46 -31.75 -14.86
N ALA A 319 6.39 -32.15 -15.53
CA ALA A 319 5.17 -32.64 -14.89
C ALA A 319 5.37 -33.88 -14.02
N SER A 320 6.35 -34.72 -14.34
CA SER A 320 6.69 -35.93 -13.56
C SER A 320 7.53 -35.62 -12.31
N ALA A 321 8.18 -34.45 -12.27
CA ALA A 321 9.01 -33.99 -11.17
C ALA A 321 8.89 -32.46 -10.99
N PRO A 322 7.69 -31.96 -10.66
CA PRO A 322 7.45 -30.53 -10.59
C PRO A 322 8.20 -29.92 -9.40
N LYS A 323 8.62 -28.67 -9.57
CA LYS A 323 9.25 -27.85 -8.54
C LYS A 323 8.30 -26.77 -8.08
N MET A 324 8.53 -26.27 -6.88
CA MET A 324 7.82 -25.11 -6.34
C MET A 324 8.81 -24.01 -5.93
N SER A 325 8.49 -22.78 -6.31
CA SER A 325 9.07 -21.58 -5.73
C SER A 325 7.99 -20.76 -5.05
N VAL A 326 8.30 -20.18 -3.90
CA VAL A 326 7.45 -19.21 -3.21
C VAL A 326 8.06 -17.84 -3.42
N LEU A 327 7.37 -16.97 -4.15
CA LEU A 327 7.83 -15.63 -4.50
C LEU A 327 7.02 -14.60 -3.73
N SER A 328 7.70 -13.69 -3.03
CA SER A 328 7.05 -12.53 -2.43
C SER A 328 6.73 -11.50 -3.50
N ASP A 329 5.47 -11.11 -3.59
CA ASP A 329 5.00 -10.16 -4.58
C ASP A 329 4.93 -8.75 -3.99
N ASP A 330 5.67 -7.81 -4.59
CA ASP A 330 5.49 -6.39 -4.31
C ASP A 330 4.51 -5.78 -5.32
N ASN A 331 3.22 -5.72 -4.97
CA ASN A 331 2.19 -5.08 -5.80
C ASN A 331 1.88 -3.63 -5.37
N ARG A 332 2.76 -2.98 -4.57
CA ARG A 332 2.65 -1.53 -4.30
C ARG A 332 2.85 -0.73 -5.58
N LEU A 333 2.20 0.42 -5.70
CA LEU A 333 2.36 1.29 -6.84
C LEU A 333 3.80 1.83 -6.93
N PRO A 334 4.26 2.23 -8.13
CA PRO A 334 5.52 2.96 -8.28
C PRO A 334 5.56 4.20 -7.38
N THR A 335 6.74 4.48 -6.80
CA THR A 335 6.94 5.64 -5.91
C THR A 335 6.91 6.96 -6.65
N VAL A 336 7.35 6.95 -7.92
CA VAL A 336 7.36 8.09 -8.81
C VAL A 336 6.04 8.11 -9.58
N ASN A 337 5.28 9.20 -9.43
CA ASN A 337 4.01 9.37 -10.15
C ASN A 337 4.27 9.37 -11.67
N GLY A 338 3.43 8.67 -12.42
CA GLY A 338 3.59 8.50 -13.87
C GLY A 338 4.45 7.31 -14.25
N ASN A 339 5.14 6.66 -13.31
CA ASN A 339 5.91 5.46 -13.60
C ASN A 339 5.05 4.20 -13.55
N VAL A 340 5.66 3.10 -14.00
CA VAL A 340 5.16 1.73 -14.01
C VAL A 340 6.24 0.83 -13.43
N LYS A 341 5.83 -0.19 -12.66
CA LYS A 341 6.74 -1.19 -12.10
C LYS A 341 6.62 -2.49 -12.88
N ILE A 342 7.75 -3.03 -13.34
CA ILE A 342 7.79 -4.21 -14.22
C ILE A 342 8.82 -5.20 -13.69
N ARG A 343 8.48 -6.49 -13.64
CA ARG A 343 9.43 -7.56 -13.31
C ARG A 343 9.26 -8.78 -14.21
N LEU A 344 10.29 -9.61 -14.26
CA LEU A 344 10.28 -10.91 -14.92
C LEU A 344 10.33 -12.03 -13.87
N VAL A 345 9.45 -13.01 -13.99
CA VAL A 345 9.52 -14.29 -13.29
C VAL A 345 9.88 -15.36 -14.32
N ASN A 346 10.92 -16.14 -14.06
CA ASN A 346 11.33 -17.20 -14.96
C ASN A 346 10.86 -18.55 -14.46
N ALA A 347 9.95 -19.18 -15.21
CA ALA A 347 9.45 -20.53 -14.94
C ALA A 347 9.94 -21.56 -15.98
N LEU A 348 10.92 -21.20 -16.82
CA LEU A 348 11.56 -22.15 -17.72
C LEU A 348 12.49 -23.09 -16.93
N PRO A 349 12.46 -24.40 -17.19
CA PRO A 349 13.11 -25.39 -16.32
C PRO A 349 14.64 -25.32 -16.29
N THR A 350 15.27 -25.00 -17.42
CA THR A 350 16.73 -25.15 -17.62
C THR A 350 17.41 -23.91 -18.18
N LEU A 351 16.65 -22.88 -18.53
CA LEU A 351 17.15 -21.68 -19.21
C LEU A 351 16.96 -20.46 -18.34
N THR A 352 17.93 -19.54 -18.38
CA THR A 352 17.70 -18.18 -17.90
C THR A 352 16.85 -17.40 -18.90
N SER A 353 16.15 -16.37 -18.42
CA SER A 353 15.39 -15.46 -19.28
C SER A 353 15.68 -14.00 -18.95
N SER A 354 15.56 -13.14 -19.95
CA SER A 354 15.73 -11.69 -19.83
C SER A 354 14.49 -10.95 -20.37
N LEU A 355 14.26 -9.74 -19.88
CA LEU A 355 13.14 -8.88 -20.28
C LEU A 355 13.68 -7.55 -20.79
N ASN A 356 13.26 -7.18 -21.98
CA ASN A 356 13.57 -5.92 -22.62
C ASN A 356 12.28 -5.13 -22.89
N VAL A 357 12.31 -3.82 -22.63
CA VAL A 357 11.24 -2.88 -23.00
C VAL A 357 11.88 -1.75 -23.78
N ASP A 358 11.37 -1.48 -24.98
CA ASP A 358 11.91 -0.51 -25.93
C ASP A 358 13.44 -0.66 -26.08
N PHE A 359 13.86 -1.92 -26.31
CA PHE A 359 15.26 -2.37 -26.45
C PHE A 359 16.13 -2.22 -25.18
N SER A 360 15.60 -1.64 -24.10
CA SER A 360 16.31 -1.50 -22.83
C SER A 360 16.10 -2.72 -21.94
N ALA A 361 17.18 -3.30 -21.41
CA ALA A 361 17.09 -4.44 -20.51
C ALA A 361 16.54 -4.02 -19.13
N LEU A 362 15.37 -4.53 -18.77
CA LEU A 362 14.77 -4.33 -17.43
C LEU A 362 15.10 -5.48 -16.47
N ALA A 363 15.33 -6.67 -17.00
CA ALA A 363 15.84 -7.82 -16.25
C ALA A 363 16.76 -8.65 -17.15
N ALA A 364 17.83 -9.20 -16.57
CA ALA A 364 18.80 -10.00 -17.29
C ALA A 364 19.09 -11.31 -16.56
N ASN A 365 19.16 -12.41 -17.31
CA ASN A 365 19.61 -13.73 -16.84
C ASN A 365 18.88 -14.23 -15.57
N VAL A 366 17.57 -13.98 -15.48
CA VAL A 366 16.76 -14.45 -14.36
C VAL A 366 16.77 -15.97 -14.36
N SER A 367 17.20 -16.58 -13.25
CA SER A 367 17.36 -18.04 -13.14
C SER A 367 16.00 -18.76 -13.04
N PRO A 368 15.93 -20.05 -13.44
CA PRO A 368 14.74 -20.88 -13.25
C PRO A 368 14.16 -20.80 -11.84
N GLY A 369 12.85 -20.60 -11.74
CA GLY A 369 12.12 -20.53 -10.48
C GLY A 369 12.28 -19.20 -9.72
N MET A 370 12.93 -18.19 -10.30
CA MET A 370 13.24 -16.92 -9.62
C MET A 370 12.49 -15.73 -10.24
N SER A 371 12.41 -14.63 -9.49
CA SER A 371 11.96 -13.32 -9.96
C SER A 371 13.12 -12.35 -10.05
N SER A 372 13.09 -11.45 -11.03
CA SER A 372 13.94 -10.25 -11.02
C SER A 372 13.50 -9.29 -9.92
N THR A 373 14.42 -8.41 -9.52
CA THR A 373 14.05 -7.15 -8.86
C THR A 373 13.14 -6.36 -9.80
N PRO A 374 12.05 -5.73 -9.32
CA PRO A 374 11.22 -4.89 -10.18
C PRO A 374 11.97 -3.65 -10.66
N ALA A 375 11.92 -3.38 -11.97
CA ALA A 375 12.37 -2.15 -12.58
C ALA A 375 11.23 -1.13 -12.63
N SER A 376 11.56 0.16 -12.64
CA SER A 376 10.57 1.24 -12.85
C SER A 376 10.91 2.04 -14.10
N ILE A 377 9.91 2.24 -14.96
CA ILE A 377 10.01 3.07 -16.17
C ILE A 377 8.85 4.08 -16.22
N SER A 378 8.94 5.11 -17.05
CA SER A 378 7.82 6.01 -17.32
C SER A 378 6.66 5.26 -18.01
N SER A 379 5.43 5.69 -17.79
CA SER A 379 4.26 5.16 -18.51
C SER A 379 4.35 5.39 -20.01
N THR A 380 3.81 4.45 -20.79
CA THR A 380 3.78 4.52 -22.26
C THR A 380 2.40 4.16 -22.78
N THR A 381 2.03 4.73 -23.93
CA THR A 381 0.82 4.35 -24.67
C THR A 381 1.06 3.17 -25.60
N SER A 382 2.33 2.90 -25.93
CA SER A 382 2.78 1.78 -26.76
C SER A 382 4.28 1.58 -26.53
N SER A 383 4.68 0.36 -26.17
CA SER A 383 6.07 -0.06 -26.05
C SER A 383 6.26 -1.44 -26.66
N GLN A 384 7.45 -1.68 -27.19
CA GLN A 384 7.88 -3.03 -27.56
C GLN A 384 8.39 -3.76 -26.32
N VAL A 385 7.89 -4.97 -26.10
CA VAL A 385 8.32 -5.85 -25.02
C VAL A 385 8.80 -7.17 -25.59
N ASP A 386 10.00 -7.55 -25.19
CA ASP A 386 10.65 -8.79 -25.59
C ASP A 386 11.08 -9.59 -24.36
N VAL A 387 10.76 -10.88 -24.35
CA VAL A 387 11.36 -11.84 -23.42
C VAL A 387 12.30 -12.73 -24.21
N THR A 388 13.55 -12.85 -23.78
CA THR A 388 14.61 -13.55 -24.51
C THR A 388 15.24 -14.64 -23.66
N VAL A 389 15.86 -15.61 -24.33
CA VAL A 389 16.63 -16.71 -23.72
C VAL A 389 17.96 -16.86 -24.46
N PRO A 390 19.05 -17.29 -23.80
CA PRO A 390 20.39 -17.29 -24.40
C PRO A 390 20.55 -18.30 -25.55
N THR A 391 19.68 -19.30 -25.65
CA THR A 391 19.76 -20.38 -26.65
C THR A 391 19.01 -20.08 -27.94
N SER A 392 18.45 -18.89 -28.10
CA SER A 392 17.67 -18.49 -29.27
C SER A 392 18.04 -17.10 -29.75
N ALA A 393 18.17 -16.94 -31.07
CA ALA A 393 18.32 -15.62 -31.69
C ALA A 393 16.99 -14.83 -31.72
N ALA A 394 15.85 -15.51 -31.57
CA ALA A 394 14.53 -14.90 -31.49
C ALA A 394 14.01 -14.84 -30.04
N SER A 395 13.31 -13.76 -29.68
CA SER A 395 12.63 -13.61 -28.39
C SER A 395 11.59 -14.71 -28.18
N ILE A 396 11.45 -15.34 -27.02
CA ILE A 396 10.35 -16.30 -26.77
C ILE A 396 8.97 -15.62 -26.74
N TYR A 397 8.95 -14.29 -26.56
CA TYR A 397 7.75 -13.46 -26.62
C TYR A 397 8.13 -12.09 -27.17
N THR A 398 7.34 -11.59 -28.11
CA THR A 398 7.41 -10.20 -28.60
C THR A 398 6.00 -9.59 -28.67
N LYS A 399 5.84 -8.40 -28.10
CA LYS A 399 4.64 -7.56 -28.26
C LYS A 399 5.08 -6.12 -28.53
N SER A 400 4.83 -5.62 -29.74
CA SER A 400 5.37 -4.33 -30.22
C SER A 400 4.55 -3.10 -29.80
N ASP A 401 3.35 -3.30 -29.25
CA ASP A 401 2.33 -2.27 -29.03
C ASP A 401 1.70 -2.35 -27.63
N LEU A 402 2.45 -2.82 -26.62
CA LEU A 402 1.91 -2.93 -25.27
C LEU A 402 1.89 -1.55 -24.59
N ALA A 403 0.70 -1.10 -24.18
CA ALA A 403 0.57 0.08 -23.35
C ALA A 403 0.95 -0.22 -21.89
N PHE A 404 1.71 0.68 -21.27
CA PHE A 404 2.01 0.69 -19.84
C PHE A 404 1.37 1.93 -19.18
N PRO A 405 0.13 1.85 -18.72
CA PRO A 405 -0.55 3.00 -18.09
C PRO A 405 0.15 3.42 -16.80
N ALA A 406 0.17 4.72 -16.52
CA ALA A 406 0.73 5.26 -15.29
C ALA A 406 0.17 4.57 -14.04
N ASN A 407 1.02 4.40 -13.03
CA ASN A 407 0.70 3.76 -11.76
C ASN A 407 0.23 2.30 -11.92
N SER A 408 0.82 1.55 -12.85
CA SER A 408 0.54 0.11 -12.99
C SER A 408 1.71 -0.76 -12.53
N VAL A 409 1.42 -2.02 -12.23
CA VAL A 409 2.41 -3.04 -11.84
C VAL A 409 2.23 -4.25 -12.76
N TRP A 410 3.34 -4.75 -13.30
CA TRP A 410 3.37 -5.82 -14.29
C TRP A 410 4.36 -6.91 -13.91
N THR A 411 3.92 -8.17 -14.07
CA THR A 411 4.79 -9.35 -14.04
C THR A 411 4.72 -10.04 -15.39
N PHE A 412 5.87 -10.29 -15.99
CA PHE A 412 5.99 -11.19 -17.13
C PHE A 412 6.45 -12.54 -16.61
N PHE A 413 5.74 -13.61 -16.95
CA PHE A 413 6.16 -14.98 -16.62
C PHE A 413 6.72 -15.64 -17.86
N ALA A 414 8.02 -15.93 -17.92
CA ALA A 414 8.58 -16.81 -18.95
C ALA A 414 8.17 -18.25 -18.63
N VAL A 415 7.48 -18.93 -19.56
CA VAL A 415 6.83 -20.23 -19.32
C VAL A 415 7.09 -21.21 -20.47
N PRO A 416 7.09 -22.53 -20.20
CA PRO A 416 6.97 -23.52 -21.26
C PRO A 416 5.59 -23.41 -21.91
N THR A 417 5.49 -23.69 -23.21
CA THR A 417 4.22 -23.71 -23.96
C THR A 417 4.05 -25.02 -24.71
N THR A 418 2.81 -25.37 -25.02
CA THR A 418 2.48 -26.55 -25.86
C THR A 418 2.31 -26.18 -27.33
N SER A 419 2.39 -24.90 -27.69
CA SER A 419 2.14 -24.42 -29.06
C SER A 419 3.40 -24.42 -29.92
N THR A 420 3.23 -24.91 -31.15
CA THR A 420 4.10 -24.58 -32.29
C THR A 420 3.64 -23.24 -32.86
N ALA A 421 4.35 -22.15 -32.59
CA ALA A 421 4.26 -20.80 -33.20
C ALA A 421 2.87 -20.27 -33.70
N SER A 422 2.33 -19.31 -32.93
CA SER A 422 1.40 -18.18 -33.23
C SER A 422 0.07 -18.35 -34.02
N THR A 423 -0.99 -17.78 -33.44
CA THR A 423 -2.09 -17.12 -34.18
C THR A 423 -2.06 -15.59 -33.96
N THR A 424 -1.65 -14.88 -35.02
CA THR A 424 -2.00 -13.51 -35.47
C THR A 424 -1.90 -12.25 -34.59
N THR A 425 -1.67 -12.28 -33.26
CA THR A 425 -1.48 -11.02 -32.48
C THR A 425 -0.41 -11.03 -31.40
N THR A 426 0.20 -12.19 -31.13
CA THR A 426 1.37 -12.37 -30.25
C THR A 426 2.27 -13.42 -30.88
N LEU A 427 3.45 -13.02 -31.37
CA LEU A 427 4.40 -13.95 -31.97
C LEU A 427 5.19 -14.66 -30.85
N MET A 428 5.04 -15.98 -30.76
CA MET A 428 5.95 -16.87 -30.03
C MET A 428 6.86 -17.54 -31.07
N PRO A 429 8.05 -16.98 -31.35
CA PRO A 429 8.90 -17.47 -32.44
C PRO A 429 9.77 -18.66 -32.04
N VAL A 430 9.82 -19.05 -30.76
CA VAL A 430 10.54 -20.23 -30.28
C VAL A 430 9.54 -21.32 -29.86
N PRO A 431 9.49 -22.48 -30.55
CA PRO A 431 8.58 -23.56 -30.18
C PRO A 431 8.77 -24.01 -28.73
N GLY A 432 7.67 -24.24 -28.03
CA GLY A 432 7.69 -24.79 -26.67
C GLY A 432 8.01 -23.79 -25.55
N MET A 433 8.19 -22.51 -25.86
CA MET A 433 8.41 -21.44 -24.87
C MET A 433 7.61 -20.18 -25.21
N GLY A 434 7.28 -19.41 -24.19
CA GLY A 434 6.55 -18.16 -24.34
C GLY A 434 6.61 -17.31 -23.09
N ALA A 435 5.78 -16.26 -23.04
CA ALA A 435 5.57 -15.49 -21.83
C ALA A 435 4.09 -15.16 -21.61
N LEU A 436 3.68 -15.11 -20.34
CA LEU A 436 2.37 -14.64 -19.91
C LEU A 436 2.52 -13.27 -19.25
N PRO A 437 2.12 -12.17 -19.92
CA PRO A 437 2.06 -10.86 -19.29
C PRO A 437 0.88 -10.81 -18.31
N LYS A 438 1.12 -10.33 -17.09
CA LYS A 438 0.08 -10.06 -16.10
C LYS A 438 0.20 -8.64 -15.60
N ARG A 439 -0.83 -7.84 -15.88
CA ARG A 439 -1.08 -6.60 -15.15
C ARG A 439 -1.63 -6.96 -13.77
N GLU A 440 -0.83 -6.75 -12.75
CA GLU A 440 -1.21 -7.00 -11.36
C GLU A 440 -2.21 -5.95 -10.90
N ARG A 441 -2.08 -4.73 -11.44
CA ARG A 441 -2.86 -3.58 -11.04
C ARG A 441 -3.28 -2.68 -12.21
N PRO A 442 -4.57 -2.33 -12.32
CA PRO A 442 -4.99 -1.21 -13.15
C PRO A 442 -4.30 0.07 -12.69
#